data_AF-A0AAN8W5X2-F1
#
_entry.id   AF-A0AAN8W5X2-F1
#
_cell.length_a   1.000
_cell.length_b   1.000
_cell.length_c   1.000
_cell.angle_alpha   90.00
_cell.angle_beta   90.00
_cell.angle_gamma   90.00
#
_symmetry.space_group_name_H-M   'P 1'
#
loop_
_entity.id
_entity.type
_entity.pdbx_description
1 polymer ?
#
loop_
_entity_poly.entity_id
_entity_poly.type
_entity_poly.pdbx_seq_one_letter_code
_entity_poly.pdbx_strand_id
1 'polypeptide(L)'
;MAETEEFEERHDQSWEDRTLNLLQNSNIDLEIGSAKSRKKGKKHKVRWMKRPMAIPEVIIELQSTELREAALRCLSTFLLEKREEDPENYYRTGYLLYNSCSTMAILLQEVLAFYQMMEEDSLNVRACKRLANVLTLFQCIAANKETRLKFVSTSVPNFLLPIILFKAPLEVFENVQAVALSVIGILCQAGEPNIIQWAVENDMVELCWISIEFGNELSKVIGMHILEAILKDKSGIKYLCSETSEYLLRGLIRVWEHLVCLLAVDQEFSPRLLFHIVRCYVLLCSDERGLKMVSENLPKPITDGSFDNISEEFPIIGQLVNSPSSEIVLKFFSSVCGQRSDVQDLQGVFLEKDQYFVFGFDLNFWETTFYACHIKWMMHETHFTVFNGREDKGKCGDKNRCFYEILDTEIRFSQDGFNYITVQEW
;
A
#
# COMPACT_ATOMS: atom_id res chain seq x y z
N MET A 1 -34.40 -20.56 2.56
CA MET A 1 -33.42 -20.52 3.68
C MET A 1 -32.22 -21.43 3.39
N ALA A 2 -31.66 -21.38 2.18
CA ALA A 2 -30.42 -22.07 1.81
C ALA A 2 -29.70 -21.40 0.62
N GLU A 3 -30.13 -20.21 0.20
CA GLU A 3 -29.56 -19.48 -0.96
C GLU A 3 -29.03 -18.09 -0.56
N THR A 4 -29.11 -17.73 0.73
CA THR A 4 -28.66 -16.44 1.27
C THR A 4 -27.31 -16.51 1.99
N GLU A 5 -26.70 -17.70 2.11
CA GLU A 5 -25.38 -17.87 2.74
C GLU A 5 -24.23 -17.99 1.71
N GLU A 6 -24.52 -18.23 0.42
CA GLU A 6 -23.48 -18.32 -0.64
C GLU A 6 -23.09 -16.96 -1.26
N PHE A 7 -23.79 -15.89 -0.93
CA PHE A 7 -23.51 -14.54 -1.45
C PHE A 7 -22.63 -13.68 -0.52
N GLU A 8 -22.44 -14.09 0.74
CA GLU A 8 -21.62 -13.37 1.72
C GLU A 8 -20.15 -13.83 1.78
N GLU A 9 -19.79 -14.99 1.22
CA GLU A 9 -18.39 -15.47 1.20
C GLU A 9 -17.57 -15.01 -0.02
N ARG A 10 -18.18 -14.32 -0.99
CA ARG A 10 -17.47 -13.90 -2.22
C ARG A 10 -16.88 -12.49 -2.17
N HIS A 11 -16.98 -11.81 -1.02
CA HIS A 11 -16.53 -10.43 -0.82
C HIS A 11 -15.26 -10.27 0.05
N ASP A 12 -14.63 -11.37 0.46
CA ASP A 12 -13.47 -11.37 1.37
C ASP A 12 -12.19 -11.94 0.73
N GLN A 13 -11.94 -11.60 -0.54
CA GLN A 13 -10.59 -11.71 -1.10
C GLN A 13 -9.76 -10.52 -0.58
N SER A 14 -8.76 -10.81 0.24
CA SER A 14 -7.80 -9.83 0.75
C SER A 14 -7.20 -9.04 -0.41
N TRP A 15 -7.15 -7.71 -0.28
CA TRP A 15 -6.56 -6.79 -1.25
C TRP A 15 -5.11 -7.16 -1.67
N GLU A 16 -4.46 -7.97 -0.84
CA GLU A 16 -3.16 -8.60 -1.05
C GLU A 16 -3.15 -9.51 -2.30
N ASP A 17 -4.21 -10.28 -2.55
CA ASP A 17 -4.34 -11.18 -3.70
C ASP A 17 -4.38 -10.39 -5.02
N ARG A 18 -5.01 -9.21 -5.00
CA ARG A 18 -5.10 -8.32 -6.18
C ARG A 18 -3.76 -7.66 -6.52
N THR A 19 -2.94 -7.38 -5.50
CA THR A 19 -1.63 -6.72 -5.69
C THR A 19 -0.52 -7.74 -6.01
N LEU A 20 -0.65 -8.99 -5.55
CA LEU A 20 0.23 -10.11 -5.91
C LEU A 20 0.03 -10.56 -7.37
N ASN A 21 -1.20 -10.55 -7.88
CA ASN A 21 -1.50 -10.82 -9.30
C ASN A 21 -0.85 -9.81 -10.26
N LEU A 22 -0.41 -8.64 -9.78
CA LEU A 22 0.34 -7.65 -10.58
C LEU A 22 1.86 -7.92 -10.63
N LEU A 23 2.40 -8.82 -9.81
CA LEU A 23 3.79 -9.30 -9.95
C LEU A 23 3.91 -10.46 -10.95
N GLN A 24 2.81 -11.20 -11.19
CA GLN A 24 2.77 -12.34 -12.10
C GLN A 24 3.06 -11.96 -13.57
N ASN A 25 2.98 -10.68 -13.93
CA ASN A 25 3.28 -10.16 -15.28
C ASN A 25 4.59 -9.39 -15.40
N SER A 26 5.40 -9.29 -14.33
CA SER A 26 6.75 -8.77 -14.48
C SER A 26 7.62 -9.82 -15.17
N ASN A 27 8.43 -9.43 -16.16
CA ASN A 27 9.39 -10.28 -16.88
C ASN A 27 10.45 -10.97 -15.96
N ILE A 28 10.32 -10.86 -14.65
CA ILE A 28 11.33 -11.22 -13.63
C ILE A 28 11.29 -12.73 -13.32
N ASP A 29 10.10 -13.36 -13.30
CA ASP A 29 9.99 -14.83 -13.29
C ASP A 29 10.55 -15.44 -14.59
N LEU A 30 10.46 -14.67 -15.68
CA LEU A 30 10.98 -15.06 -16.97
C LEU A 30 12.50 -14.89 -17.06
N GLU A 31 13.12 -13.89 -16.42
CA GLU A 31 14.56 -13.65 -16.51
C GLU A 31 15.41 -14.46 -15.53
N ILE A 32 14.91 -14.73 -14.32
CA ILE A 32 15.54 -15.73 -13.43
C ILE A 32 15.32 -17.14 -14.02
N GLY A 33 14.26 -17.31 -14.83
CA GLY A 33 13.94 -18.50 -15.61
C GLY A 33 14.49 -18.56 -17.05
N SER A 34 15.15 -17.51 -17.59
CA SER A 34 15.32 -17.33 -19.05
C SER A 34 16.41 -18.18 -19.68
N ALA A 35 17.06 -19.05 -18.90
CA ALA A 35 17.70 -20.25 -19.46
C ALA A 35 16.68 -21.27 -20.03
N LYS A 36 15.41 -20.90 -20.19
CA LYS A 36 14.32 -21.72 -20.72
C LYS A 36 13.70 -21.15 -22.01
N SER A 37 14.50 -20.93 -23.06
CA SER A 37 13.92 -20.84 -24.41
C SER A 37 14.83 -21.33 -25.54
N ARG A 38 15.52 -22.47 -25.36
CA ARG A 38 16.02 -23.26 -26.51
C ARG A 38 16.30 -24.71 -26.13
N LYS A 39 15.23 -25.47 -25.87
CA LYS A 39 15.07 -26.90 -26.18
C LYS A 39 13.74 -27.37 -25.59
N LYS A 40 12.79 -27.79 -26.43
CA LYS A 40 11.61 -28.56 -26.05
C LYS A 40 12.07 -29.89 -25.41
N GLY A 41 12.29 -29.87 -24.10
CA GLY A 41 12.63 -31.02 -23.27
C GLY A 41 11.67 -31.10 -22.09
N LYS A 42 11.12 -32.29 -21.85
CA LYS A 42 10.11 -32.62 -20.82
C LYS A 42 10.34 -31.85 -19.51
N LYS A 43 9.32 -31.09 -19.05
CA LYS A 43 9.25 -30.52 -17.70
C LYS A 43 9.42 -31.67 -16.69
N HIS A 44 10.61 -31.78 -16.10
CA HIS A 44 10.78 -32.51 -14.84
C HIS A 44 10.05 -31.70 -13.77
N LYS A 45 8.76 -31.98 -13.54
CA LYS A 45 8.13 -31.71 -12.25
C LYS A 45 9.08 -32.28 -11.20
N VAL A 46 9.45 -31.48 -10.19
CA VAL A 46 10.33 -31.90 -9.09
C VAL A 46 9.69 -33.11 -8.42
N ARG A 47 10.06 -34.32 -8.85
CA ARG A 47 9.36 -35.56 -8.53
C ARG A 47 9.67 -36.06 -7.10
N TRP A 48 10.51 -35.34 -6.35
CA TRP A 48 11.18 -35.86 -5.16
C TRP A 48 10.85 -35.14 -3.84
N MET A 49 9.86 -34.24 -3.81
CA MET A 49 9.36 -33.64 -2.55
C MET A 49 7.88 -33.93 -2.30
N LYS A 50 7.45 -35.16 -2.60
CA LYS A 50 6.06 -35.61 -2.36
C LYS A 50 5.73 -35.90 -0.89
N ARG A 51 6.64 -35.68 0.06
CA ARG A 51 6.43 -35.96 1.49
C ARG A 51 6.80 -34.75 2.36
N PRO A 52 5.90 -34.24 3.20
CA PRO A 52 6.19 -33.19 4.18
C PRO A 52 7.36 -33.50 5.12
N MET A 53 7.69 -34.79 5.32
CA MET A 53 8.84 -35.22 6.14
C MET A 53 10.22 -34.87 5.52
N ALA A 54 10.30 -34.48 4.25
CA ALA A 54 11.56 -34.05 3.64
C ALA A 54 11.98 -32.62 4.07
N ILE A 55 11.04 -31.76 4.49
CA ILE A 55 11.39 -30.36 4.82
C ILE A 55 12.25 -30.26 6.09
N PRO A 56 11.92 -30.91 7.22
CA PRO A 56 12.80 -30.92 8.38
C PRO A 56 14.20 -31.49 8.09
N GLU A 57 14.28 -32.55 7.27
CA GLU A 57 15.55 -33.15 6.85
C GLU A 57 16.41 -32.15 6.07
N VAL A 58 15.84 -31.45 5.09
CA VAL A 58 16.56 -30.44 4.31
C VAL A 58 16.92 -29.21 5.15
N ILE A 59 16.12 -28.84 6.16
CA ILE A 59 16.50 -27.80 7.12
C ILE A 59 17.74 -28.23 7.93
N ILE A 60 17.82 -29.50 8.34
CA ILE A 60 19.03 -30.04 9.01
C ILE A 60 20.25 -30.00 8.08
N GLU A 61 20.07 -30.29 6.79
CA GLU A 61 21.16 -30.23 5.80
C GLU A 61 21.81 -28.83 5.68
N LEU A 62 21.12 -27.74 6.05
CA LEU A 62 21.71 -26.39 6.11
C LEU A 62 22.92 -26.31 7.05
N GLN A 63 22.97 -27.16 8.08
CA GLN A 63 24.07 -27.22 9.04
C GLN A 63 25.36 -27.75 8.40
N SER A 64 25.26 -28.57 7.35
CA SER A 64 26.42 -29.09 6.61
C SER A 64 26.86 -28.08 5.55
N THR A 65 28.09 -27.56 5.67
CA THR A 65 28.67 -26.61 4.70
C THR A 65 28.65 -27.14 3.26
N GLU A 66 28.83 -28.45 3.06
CA GLU A 66 28.84 -29.08 1.73
C GLU A 66 27.45 -29.17 1.11
N LEU A 67 26.41 -29.40 1.92
CA LEU A 67 25.02 -29.55 1.46
C LEU A 67 24.25 -28.24 1.46
N ARG A 68 24.72 -27.23 2.21
CA ARG A 68 23.99 -25.98 2.46
C ARG A 68 23.49 -25.28 1.21
N GLU A 69 24.33 -25.16 0.17
CA GLU A 69 23.89 -24.49 -1.07
C GLU A 69 22.76 -25.25 -1.77
N ALA A 70 22.81 -26.57 -1.76
CA ALA A 70 21.77 -27.42 -2.34
C ALA A 70 20.48 -27.34 -1.51
N ALA A 71 20.59 -27.38 -0.18
CA ALA A 71 19.48 -27.24 0.74
C ALA A 71 18.79 -25.87 0.62
N LEU A 72 19.55 -24.76 0.59
CA LEU A 72 19.02 -23.41 0.36
C LEU A 72 18.23 -23.33 -0.95
N ARG A 73 18.78 -23.85 -2.04
CA ARG A 73 18.11 -23.87 -3.34
C ARG A 73 16.84 -24.71 -3.32
N CYS A 74 16.87 -25.87 -2.67
CA CYS A 74 15.72 -26.77 -2.56
C CYS A 74 14.58 -26.12 -1.77
N LEU A 75 14.90 -25.57 -0.59
CA LEU A 75 13.92 -24.88 0.26
C LEU A 75 13.35 -23.66 -0.44
N SER A 76 14.19 -22.82 -1.05
CA SER A 76 13.76 -21.63 -1.80
C SER A 76 12.80 -22.01 -2.94
N THR A 77 13.13 -23.03 -3.74
CA THR A 77 12.27 -23.50 -4.83
C THR A 77 10.93 -24.01 -4.31
N PHE A 78 10.94 -24.80 -3.24
CA PHE A 78 9.72 -25.29 -2.59
C PHE A 78 8.85 -24.14 -2.08
N LEU A 79 9.45 -23.14 -1.44
CA LEU A 79 8.73 -21.99 -0.88
C LEU A 79 8.08 -21.13 -1.97
N LEU A 80 8.76 -20.92 -3.10
CA LEU A 80 8.19 -20.18 -4.23
C LEU A 80 6.98 -20.92 -4.83
N GLU A 81 7.03 -22.23 -4.98
CA GLU A 81 5.91 -23.04 -5.47
C GLU A 81 4.73 -23.06 -4.48
N LYS A 82 5.02 -23.17 -3.17
CA LYS A 82 3.98 -23.38 -2.15
C LYS A 82 3.33 -22.11 -1.64
N ARG A 83 3.92 -20.94 -1.87
CA ARG A 83 3.35 -19.66 -1.43
C ARG A 83 1.89 -19.49 -1.88
N GLU A 84 1.57 -19.86 -3.11
CA GLU A 84 0.22 -19.79 -3.68
C GLU A 84 -0.50 -21.15 -3.65
N GLU A 85 0.20 -22.25 -3.95
CA GLU A 85 -0.45 -23.58 -4.06
C GLU A 85 -0.85 -24.20 -2.71
N ASP A 86 -0.11 -23.89 -1.64
CA ASP A 86 -0.30 -24.50 -0.31
C ASP A 86 0.20 -23.56 0.80
N PRO A 87 -0.57 -22.49 1.10
CA PRO A 87 -0.16 -21.48 2.07
C PRO A 87 0.09 -22.05 3.47
N GLU A 88 -0.64 -23.10 3.87
CA GLU A 88 -0.43 -23.74 5.18
C GLU A 88 0.98 -24.32 5.30
N ASN A 89 1.43 -25.08 4.30
CA ASN A 89 2.80 -25.60 4.31
C ASN A 89 3.86 -24.50 4.14
N TYR A 90 3.55 -23.42 3.42
CA TYR A 90 4.43 -22.24 3.37
C TYR A 90 4.64 -21.67 4.77
N TYR A 91 3.56 -21.32 5.49
CA TYR A 91 3.66 -20.77 6.85
C TYR A 91 4.28 -21.76 7.83
N ARG A 92 3.93 -23.05 7.77
CA ARG A 92 4.53 -24.09 8.61
C ARG A 92 6.04 -24.19 8.40
N THR A 93 6.51 -24.06 7.16
CA THR A 93 7.94 -24.08 6.86
C THR A 93 8.65 -22.86 7.46
N GLY A 94 8.04 -21.68 7.40
CA GLY A 94 8.57 -20.47 8.07
C GLY A 94 8.74 -20.66 9.58
N TYR A 95 7.74 -21.27 10.22
CA TYR A 95 7.81 -21.63 11.64
C TYR A 95 8.97 -22.61 11.94
N LEU A 96 9.11 -23.66 11.12
CA LEU A 96 10.17 -24.66 11.29
C LEU A 96 11.55 -24.06 11.06
N LEU A 97 11.72 -23.21 10.05
CA LEU A 97 12.98 -22.53 9.76
C LEU A 97 13.45 -21.68 10.94
N TYR A 98 12.56 -20.88 11.52
CA TYR A 98 12.91 -20.00 12.64
C TYR A 98 13.25 -20.78 13.93
N ASN A 99 12.48 -21.81 14.25
CA ASN A 99 12.62 -22.54 15.52
C ASN A 99 13.61 -23.72 15.46
N SER A 100 14.12 -24.07 14.28
CA SER A 100 15.15 -25.10 14.13
C SER A 100 16.50 -24.61 14.64
N CYS A 101 17.22 -25.48 15.34
CA CYS A 101 18.50 -25.14 15.96
C CYS A 101 19.49 -24.60 14.93
N SER A 102 20.13 -23.47 15.26
CA SER A 102 21.18 -22.81 14.46
C SER A 102 20.76 -22.30 13.08
N THR A 103 19.54 -22.57 12.59
CA THR A 103 19.12 -22.15 11.24
C THR A 103 19.21 -20.64 11.05
N MET A 104 18.69 -19.83 11.99
CA MET A 104 18.78 -18.37 11.91
C MET A 104 20.23 -17.86 11.88
N ALA A 105 21.12 -18.47 12.68
CA ALA A 105 22.54 -18.12 12.69
C ALA A 105 23.23 -18.48 11.37
N ILE A 106 22.90 -19.63 10.77
CA ILE A 106 23.42 -20.04 9.46
C ILE A 106 22.94 -19.10 8.36
N LEU A 107 21.65 -18.74 8.34
CA LEU A 107 21.12 -17.80 7.35
C LEU A 107 21.80 -16.42 7.48
N LEU A 108 22.04 -15.95 8.70
CA LEU A 108 22.79 -14.71 8.94
C LEU A 108 24.26 -14.84 8.50
N GLN A 109 24.91 -15.99 8.72
CA GLN A 109 26.26 -16.23 8.22
C GLN A 109 26.33 -16.13 6.69
N GLU A 110 25.31 -16.60 5.96
CA GLU A 110 25.26 -16.46 4.49
C GLU A 110 25.14 -14.98 4.06
N VAL A 111 24.42 -14.15 4.82
CA VAL A 111 24.36 -12.69 4.61
C VAL A 111 25.73 -12.05 4.86
N LEU A 112 26.39 -12.39 5.98
CA LEU A 112 27.70 -11.83 6.33
C LEU A 112 28.79 -12.28 5.34
N ALA A 113 28.73 -13.51 4.83
CA ALA A 113 29.63 -13.97 3.77
C ALA A 113 29.41 -13.16 2.48
N PHE A 114 28.18 -12.78 2.17
CA PHE A 114 27.90 -11.90 1.03
C PHE A 114 28.46 -10.49 1.24
N TYR A 115 28.46 -9.95 2.46
CA TYR A 115 29.08 -8.66 2.76
C TYR A 115 30.58 -8.64 2.45
N GLN A 116 31.30 -9.71 2.78
CA GLN A 116 32.72 -9.81 2.45
C GLN A 116 32.94 -9.68 0.93
N MET A 117 32.06 -10.30 0.13
CA MET A 117 32.13 -10.20 -1.32
C MET A 117 31.76 -8.80 -1.85
N MET A 118 30.90 -8.07 -1.14
CA MET A 118 30.59 -6.67 -1.46
C MET A 118 31.80 -5.77 -1.18
N GLU A 119 32.48 -5.98 -0.06
CA GLU A 119 33.69 -5.22 0.33
C GLU A 119 34.88 -5.49 -0.61
N GLU A 120 35.03 -6.74 -1.05
CA GLU A 120 36.10 -7.16 -1.97
C GLU A 120 35.80 -6.85 -3.45
N ASP A 121 34.63 -6.27 -3.75
CA ASP A 121 34.13 -6.06 -5.12
C ASP A 121 34.17 -7.34 -5.99
N SER A 122 33.86 -8.48 -5.36
CA SER A 122 33.97 -9.83 -5.93
C SER A 122 32.61 -10.48 -6.21
N LEU A 123 31.55 -9.66 -6.23
CA LEU A 123 30.17 -10.08 -6.48
C LEU A 123 30.04 -10.78 -7.84
N ASN A 124 29.31 -11.90 -7.85
CA ASN A 124 29.04 -12.67 -9.05
C ASN A 124 27.63 -13.26 -9.04
N VAL A 125 27.17 -13.71 -10.20
CA VAL A 125 25.82 -14.24 -10.40
C VAL A 125 25.50 -15.42 -9.47
N ARG A 126 26.48 -16.29 -9.14
CA ARG A 126 26.25 -17.42 -8.22
C ARG A 126 26.01 -16.93 -6.80
N ALA A 127 26.79 -15.96 -6.33
CA ALA A 127 26.61 -15.34 -5.03
C ALA A 127 25.24 -14.65 -4.92
N CYS A 128 24.84 -13.87 -5.93
CA CYS A 128 23.53 -13.23 -5.98
C CYS A 128 22.38 -14.24 -5.91
N LYS A 129 22.44 -15.33 -6.68
CA LYS A 129 21.43 -16.41 -6.64
C LYS A 129 21.40 -17.14 -5.30
N ARG A 130 22.56 -17.34 -4.68
CA ARG A 130 22.67 -17.99 -3.37
C ARG A 130 22.05 -17.11 -2.28
N LEU A 131 22.37 -15.82 -2.28
CA LEU A 131 21.75 -14.85 -1.38
C LEU A 131 20.23 -14.75 -1.61
N ALA A 132 19.77 -14.71 -2.87
CA ALA A 132 18.34 -14.70 -3.18
C ALA A 132 17.59 -15.88 -2.53
N ASN A 133 18.19 -17.09 -2.51
CA ASN A 133 17.59 -18.23 -1.81
C ASN A 133 17.47 -17.99 -0.29
N VAL A 134 18.50 -17.40 0.33
CA VAL A 134 18.45 -17.03 1.76
C VAL A 134 17.34 -16.01 2.02
N LEU A 135 17.22 -15.01 1.15
CA LEU A 135 16.17 -14.00 1.26
C LEU A 135 14.77 -14.60 1.11
N THR A 136 14.55 -15.57 0.22
CA THR A 136 13.27 -16.32 0.13
C THR A 136 12.91 -17.02 1.44
N LEU A 137 13.90 -17.59 2.13
CA LEU A 137 13.68 -18.19 3.45
C LEU A 137 13.31 -17.13 4.50
N PHE A 138 13.96 -15.96 4.49
CA PHE A 138 13.57 -14.83 5.35
C PHE A 138 12.17 -14.29 5.05
N GLN A 139 11.76 -14.19 3.78
CA GLN A 139 10.39 -13.81 3.41
C GLN A 139 9.37 -14.76 4.05
N CYS A 140 9.62 -16.07 4.01
CA CYS A 140 8.74 -17.08 4.60
C CYS A 140 8.65 -16.96 6.14
N ILE A 141 9.79 -16.71 6.80
CA ILE A 141 9.86 -16.47 8.24
C ILE A 141 9.13 -15.16 8.62
N ALA A 142 9.28 -14.11 7.82
CA ALA A 142 8.61 -12.82 8.00
C ALA A 142 7.09 -12.94 7.81
N ALA A 143 6.64 -13.78 6.88
CA ALA A 143 5.22 -13.95 6.58
C ALA A 143 4.46 -14.72 7.68
N ASN A 144 5.13 -15.59 8.44
CA ASN A 144 4.49 -16.37 9.50
C ASN A 144 4.20 -15.52 10.75
N LYS A 145 2.94 -15.51 11.19
CA LYS A 145 2.44 -14.69 12.32
C LYS A 145 3.13 -15.00 13.67
N GLU A 146 3.57 -16.23 13.90
CA GLU A 146 4.21 -16.64 15.17
C GLU A 146 5.71 -16.32 15.24
N THR A 147 6.35 -16.07 14.09
CA THR A 147 7.78 -15.79 13.99
C THR A 147 8.09 -14.36 13.61
N ARG A 148 7.19 -13.65 12.91
CA ARG A 148 7.36 -12.29 12.40
C ARG A 148 7.93 -11.31 13.43
N LEU A 149 7.24 -11.14 14.57
CA LEU A 149 7.67 -10.22 15.61
C LEU A 149 8.99 -10.66 16.26
N LYS A 150 9.21 -11.97 16.43
CA LYS A 150 10.46 -12.50 16.98
C LYS A 150 11.63 -12.26 16.03
N PHE A 151 11.41 -12.39 14.73
CA PHE A 151 12.40 -12.11 13.69
C PHE A 151 12.84 -10.64 13.72
N VAL A 152 11.89 -9.72 13.83
CA VAL A 152 12.18 -8.29 14.04
C VAL A 152 12.92 -8.04 15.35
N SER A 153 12.46 -8.67 16.45
CA SER A 153 13.08 -8.50 17.78
C SER A 153 14.54 -8.95 17.84
N THR A 154 14.97 -9.84 16.94
CA THR A 154 16.38 -10.27 16.83
C THR A 154 17.26 -9.32 16.01
N SER A 155 16.70 -8.23 15.45
CA SER A 155 17.40 -7.29 14.56
C SER A 155 18.00 -7.92 13.30
N VAL A 156 17.67 -9.17 12.97
CA VAL A 156 18.16 -9.84 11.75
C VAL A 156 17.73 -9.10 10.47
N PRO A 157 16.50 -8.57 10.34
CA PRO A 157 16.13 -7.79 9.16
C PRO A 157 17.04 -6.57 8.91
N ASN A 158 17.63 -5.98 9.96
CA ASN A 158 18.52 -4.83 9.84
C ASN A 158 19.80 -5.17 9.04
N PHE A 159 20.23 -6.44 9.02
CA PHE A 159 21.33 -6.92 8.19
C PHE A 159 20.97 -6.98 6.69
N LEU A 160 19.78 -6.55 6.28
CA LEU A 160 19.45 -6.40 4.87
C LEU A 160 19.72 -4.99 4.34
N LEU A 161 19.82 -3.98 5.22
CA LEU A 161 19.99 -2.58 4.83
C LEU A 161 21.26 -2.35 3.98
N PRO A 162 22.45 -2.83 4.37
CA PRO A 162 23.64 -2.70 3.54
C PRO A 162 23.48 -3.32 2.15
N ILE A 163 22.75 -4.43 2.02
CA ILE A 163 22.50 -5.08 0.72
C ILE A 163 21.60 -4.19 -0.14
N ILE A 164 20.51 -3.70 0.44
CA ILE A 164 19.52 -2.89 -0.27
C ILE A 164 20.14 -1.58 -0.76
N LEU A 165 21.01 -0.95 0.03
CA LEU A 165 21.61 0.35 -0.27
C LEU A 165 22.90 0.27 -1.12
N PHE A 166 23.48 -0.92 -1.28
CA PHE A 166 24.74 -1.07 -2.01
C PHE A 166 24.57 -0.85 -3.50
N LYS A 167 25.58 -0.25 -4.15
CA LYS A 167 25.58 -0.07 -5.61
C LYS A 167 26.66 -0.96 -6.22
N ALA A 168 26.25 -1.86 -7.11
CA ALA A 168 27.14 -2.73 -7.84
C ALA A 168 26.85 -2.66 -9.35
N PRO A 169 27.86 -2.71 -10.23
CA PRO A 169 27.68 -2.74 -11.68
C PRO A 169 27.29 -4.14 -12.17
N LEU A 170 26.30 -4.77 -11.53
CA LEU A 170 25.82 -6.11 -11.87
C LEU A 170 24.29 -6.11 -11.92
N GLU A 171 23.73 -6.20 -13.13
CA GLU A 171 22.27 -6.14 -13.37
C GLU A 171 21.47 -7.17 -12.54
N VAL A 172 22.01 -8.39 -12.38
CA VAL A 172 21.37 -9.45 -11.56
C VAL A 172 21.26 -9.04 -10.08
N PHE A 173 22.13 -8.15 -9.60
CA PHE A 173 22.12 -7.68 -8.22
C PHE A 173 20.94 -6.75 -7.92
N GLU A 174 20.46 -5.95 -8.89
CA GLU A 174 19.31 -5.07 -8.70
C GLU A 174 18.05 -5.85 -8.30
N ASN A 175 17.86 -7.03 -8.87
CA ASN A 175 16.78 -7.94 -8.47
C ASN A 175 16.98 -8.50 -7.06
N VAL A 176 18.22 -8.75 -6.63
CA VAL A 176 18.51 -9.19 -5.26
C VAL A 176 18.19 -8.08 -4.25
N GLN A 177 18.46 -6.82 -4.59
CA GLN A 177 18.08 -5.67 -3.75
C GLN A 177 16.56 -5.59 -3.58
N ALA A 178 15.80 -5.77 -4.67
CA ALA A 178 14.35 -5.83 -4.61
C ALA A 178 13.84 -6.99 -3.73
N VAL A 179 14.44 -8.17 -3.85
CA VAL A 179 14.10 -9.34 -3.01
C VAL A 179 14.45 -9.06 -1.54
N ALA A 180 15.58 -8.41 -1.24
CA ALA A 180 15.93 -8.04 0.13
C ALA A 180 14.93 -7.02 0.71
N LEU A 181 14.57 -6.00 -0.07
CA LEU A 181 13.57 -5.00 0.31
C LEU A 181 12.19 -5.63 0.54
N SER A 182 11.82 -6.65 -0.23
CA SER A 182 10.55 -7.35 -0.06
C SER A 182 10.42 -8.11 1.27
N VAL A 183 11.53 -8.51 1.91
CA VAL A 183 11.49 -9.05 3.29
C VAL A 183 10.93 -8.00 4.24
N ILE A 184 11.38 -6.75 4.11
CA ILE A 184 10.86 -5.60 4.88
C ILE A 184 9.40 -5.32 4.50
N GLY A 185 9.08 -5.41 3.21
CA GLY A 185 7.70 -5.32 2.70
C GLY A 185 6.75 -6.28 3.41
N ILE A 186 7.09 -7.57 3.45
CA ILE A 186 6.27 -8.62 4.07
C ILE A 186 6.11 -8.38 5.58
N LEU A 187 7.15 -7.90 6.26
CA LEU A 187 7.08 -7.54 7.68
C LEU A 187 6.00 -6.47 7.92
N CYS A 188 6.10 -5.35 7.20
CA CYS A 188 5.20 -4.21 7.36
C CYS A 188 3.77 -4.49 6.85
N GLN A 189 3.61 -5.41 5.91
CA GLN A 189 2.33 -5.71 5.26
C GLN A 189 1.21 -6.10 6.24
N ALA A 190 1.51 -6.79 7.35
CA ALA A 190 0.48 -7.14 8.33
C ALA A 190 -0.07 -5.95 9.14
N GLY A 191 0.55 -4.76 9.04
CA GLY A 191 0.12 -3.57 9.77
C GLY A 191 0.15 -3.73 11.29
N GLU A 192 1.01 -4.62 11.81
CA GLU A 192 1.18 -4.80 13.25
C GLU A 192 1.89 -3.57 13.84
N PRO A 193 1.30 -2.86 14.83
CA PRO A 193 1.86 -1.60 15.32
C PRO A 193 3.31 -1.71 15.83
N ASN A 194 3.68 -2.83 16.45
CA ASN A 194 5.05 -3.07 16.91
C ASN A 194 6.06 -3.17 15.75
N ILE A 195 5.65 -3.72 14.61
CA ILE A 195 6.48 -3.83 13.42
C ILE A 195 6.61 -2.47 12.74
N ILE A 196 5.52 -1.70 12.67
CA ILE A 196 5.56 -0.34 12.11
C ILE A 196 6.43 0.57 13.00
N GLN A 197 6.32 0.45 14.32
CA GLN A 197 7.18 1.17 15.25
C GLN A 197 8.66 0.81 15.04
N TRP A 198 8.99 -0.47 14.93
CA TRP A 198 10.35 -0.88 14.57
C TRP A 198 10.81 -0.29 13.23
N ALA A 199 9.95 -0.27 12.21
CA ALA A 199 10.30 0.26 10.90
C ALA A 199 10.64 1.76 10.96
N VAL A 200 9.89 2.53 11.75
CA VAL A 200 10.16 3.94 12.04
C VAL A 200 11.49 4.12 12.79
N GLU A 201 11.76 3.30 13.81
CA GLU A 201 12.97 3.39 14.65
C GLU A 201 14.26 2.95 13.94
N ASN A 202 14.16 2.27 12.80
CA ASN A 202 15.30 1.68 12.08
C ASN A 202 15.43 2.23 10.65
N ASP A 203 15.05 3.49 10.45
CA ASP A 203 15.25 4.25 9.21
C ASP A 203 14.65 3.61 7.95
N MET A 204 13.59 2.78 8.09
CA MET A 204 12.98 2.11 6.93
C MET A 204 12.32 3.09 5.97
N VAL A 205 11.90 4.26 6.45
CA VAL A 205 11.38 5.34 5.61
C VAL A 205 12.47 5.90 4.69
N GLU A 206 13.68 6.16 5.21
CA GLU A 206 14.81 6.64 4.42
C GLU A 206 15.28 5.58 3.41
N LEU A 207 15.34 4.32 3.85
CA LEU A 207 15.59 3.17 2.98
C LEU A 207 14.59 3.11 1.80
N CYS A 208 13.29 3.32 2.08
CA CYS A 208 12.27 3.35 1.04
C CYS A 208 12.45 4.53 0.10
N TRP A 209 12.73 5.73 0.62
CA TRP A 209 13.01 6.90 -0.21
C TRP A 209 14.14 6.61 -1.21
N ILE A 210 15.30 6.13 -0.74
CA ILE A 210 16.44 5.82 -1.60
C ILE A 210 16.08 4.75 -2.64
N SER A 211 15.35 3.70 -2.22
CA SER A 211 14.91 2.61 -3.11
C SER A 211 13.95 3.10 -4.19
N ILE A 212 13.05 4.02 -3.86
CA ILE A 212 12.09 4.61 -4.81
C ILE A 212 12.78 5.59 -5.76
N GLU A 213 13.79 6.34 -5.30
CA GLU A 213 14.50 7.29 -6.15
C GLU A 213 15.41 6.57 -7.16
N PHE A 214 16.23 5.62 -6.69
CA PHE A 214 17.31 5.04 -7.51
C PHE A 214 17.10 3.58 -7.92
N GLY A 215 16.19 2.85 -7.28
CA GLY A 215 15.96 1.43 -7.58
C GLY A 215 15.26 1.20 -8.92
N ASN A 216 15.32 -0.06 -9.39
CA ASN A 216 14.53 -0.55 -10.51
C ASN A 216 13.02 -0.51 -10.21
N GLU A 217 12.18 -0.69 -11.22
CA GLU A 217 10.71 -0.60 -11.07
C GLU A 217 10.18 -1.42 -9.89
N LEU A 218 10.65 -2.67 -9.75
CA LEU A 218 10.24 -3.55 -8.66
C LEU A 218 10.60 -2.98 -7.28
N SER A 219 11.82 -2.47 -7.12
CA SER A 219 12.26 -1.83 -5.87
C SER A 219 11.43 -0.58 -5.55
N LYS A 220 11.05 0.21 -6.57
CA LYS A 220 10.19 1.38 -6.39
C LYS A 220 8.80 0.96 -5.89
N VAL A 221 8.20 -0.05 -6.51
CA VAL A 221 6.87 -0.57 -6.12
C VAL A 221 6.89 -1.12 -4.69
N ILE A 222 7.90 -1.92 -4.33
CA ILE A 222 8.03 -2.46 -2.97
C ILE A 222 8.25 -1.34 -1.95
N GLY A 223 9.12 -0.37 -2.25
CA GLY A 223 9.35 0.79 -1.40
C GLY A 223 8.06 1.59 -1.15
N MET A 224 7.26 1.81 -2.20
CA MET A 224 5.96 2.47 -2.07
C MET A 224 4.97 1.66 -1.21
N HIS A 225 4.98 0.33 -1.32
CA HIS A 225 4.14 -0.54 -0.49
C HIS A 225 4.51 -0.48 1.00
N ILE A 226 5.81 -0.44 1.31
CA ILE A 226 6.29 -0.27 2.69
C ILE A 226 5.86 1.09 3.23
N LEU A 227 6.04 2.18 2.48
CA LEU A 227 5.61 3.52 2.89
C LEU A 227 4.11 3.59 3.12
N GLU A 228 3.31 2.98 2.25
CA GLU A 228 1.86 2.91 2.43
C GLU A 228 1.49 2.19 3.73
N ALA A 229 2.18 1.08 4.06
CA ALA A 229 1.94 0.35 5.30
C ALA A 229 2.29 1.20 6.54
N ILE A 230 3.39 1.96 6.50
CA ILE A 230 3.77 2.89 7.56
C ILE A 230 2.73 4.01 7.69
N LEU A 231 2.28 4.59 6.58
CA LEU A 231 1.33 5.70 6.55
C LEU A 231 -0.09 5.32 7.01
N LYS A 232 -0.48 4.05 6.89
CA LYS A 232 -1.75 3.55 7.44
C LYS A 232 -1.76 3.52 8.96
N ASP A 233 -0.60 3.43 9.60
CA ASP A 233 -0.49 3.43 11.05
C ASP A 233 -0.42 4.87 11.60
N LYS A 234 -1.08 5.10 12.73
CA LYS A 234 -1.15 6.40 13.38
C LYS A 234 0.21 6.90 13.87
N SER A 235 1.10 6.02 14.34
CA SER A 235 2.46 6.42 14.74
C SER A 235 3.33 6.70 13.53
N GLY A 236 3.18 5.91 12.46
CA GLY A 236 3.93 6.07 11.22
C GLY A 236 3.66 7.40 10.52
N ILE A 237 2.39 7.78 10.34
CA ILE A 237 2.06 9.09 9.75
C ILE A 237 2.52 10.26 10.62
N LYS A 238 2.35 10.18 11.94
CA LYS A 238 2.82 11.21 12.88
C LYS A 238 4.34 11.35 12.86
N TYR A 239 5.07 10.26 12.74
CA TYR A 239 6.52 10.28 12.59
C TYR A 239 6.91 11.01 11.31
N LEU A 240 6.35 10.63 10.16
CA LEU A 240 6.74 11.23 8.88
C LEU A 240 6.38 12.72 8.79
N CYS A 241 5.24 13.12 9.37
CA CYS A 241 4.78 14.51 9.40
C CYS A 241 5.37 15.35 10.56
N SER A 242 6.27 14.77 11.37
CA SER A 242 6.95 15.49 12.45
C SER A 242 7.99 16.50 11.94
N GLU A 243 8.39 17.46 12.78
CA GLU A 243 9.46 18.43 12.43
C GLU A 243 10.80 17.72 12.19
N THR A 244 11.06 16.65 12.93
CA THR A 244 12.30 15.88 12.84
C THR A 244 12.45 15.15 11.51
N SER A 245 11.34 14.84 10.85
CA SER A 245 11.30 14.07 9.59
C SER A 245 10.96 14.93 8.37
N GLU A 246 11.00 16.26 8.50
CA GLU A 246 10.62 17.18 7.40
C GLU A 246 11.45 16.93 6.13
N TYR A 247 12.75 16.63 6.29
CA TYR A 247 13.62 16.33 5.15
C TYR A 247 13.20 15.07 4.40
N LEU A 248 12.75 14.03 5.12
CA LEU A 248 12.24 12.78 4.53
C LEU A 248 10.93 13.05 3.79
N LEU A 249 9.99 13.75 4.42
CA LEU A 249 8.71 14.07 3.82
C LEU A 249 8.89 14.89 2.53
N ARG A 250 9.70 15.95 2.56
CA ARG A 250 10.00 16.75 1.36
C ARG A 250 10.71 15.93 0.28
N GLY A 251 11.66 15.08 0.65
CA GLY A 251 12.37 14.19 -0.26
C GLY A 251 11.42 13.24 -0.99
N LEU A 252 10.53 12.57 -0.25
CA LEU A 252 9.53 11.67 -0.79
C LEU A 252 8.56 12.37 -1.74
N ILE A 253 8.02 13.52 -1.35
CA ILE A 253 7.11 14.31 -2.19
C ILE A 253 7.79 14.69 -3.52
N ARG A 254 9.04 15.15 -3.49
CA ARG A 254 9.81 15.47 -4.71
C ARG A 254 9.98 14.26 -5.63
N VAL A 255 10.32 13.10 -5.05
CA VAL A 255 10.50 11.87 -5.83
C VAL A 255 9.17 11.39 -6.42
N TRP A 256 8.08 11.47 -5.66
CA TRP A 256 6.74 11.12 -6.13
C TRP A 256 6.26 12.06 -7.24
N GLU A 257 6.51 13.36 -7.13
CA GLU A 257 6.24 14.33 -8.20
C GLU A 257 6.97 13.96 -9.48
N HIS A 258 8.28 13.68 -9.39
CA HIS A 258 9.07 13.27 -10.54
C HIS A 258 8.52 11.99 -11.19
N LEU A 259 8.19 10.97 -10.39
CA LEU A 259 7.63 9.72 -10.88
C LEU A 259 6.25 9.90 -11.53
N VAL A 260 5.39 10.74 -10.96
CA VAL A 260 4.09 11.06 -11.55
C VAL A 260 4.25 11.77 -12.89
N CYS A 261 5.15 12.73 -13.00
CA CYS A 261 5.45 13.38 -14.28
C CYS A 261 5.96 12.38 -15.33
N LEU A 262 6.79 11.40 -14.93
CA LEU A 262 7.24 10.34 -15.82
C LEU A 262 6.09 9.43 -16.26
N LEU A 263 5.25 8.99 -15.31
CA LEU A 263 4.08 8.14 -15.57
C LEU A 263 3.03 8.82 -16.44
N ALA A 264 2.91 10.15 -16.38
CA ALA A 264 2.01 10.90 -17.25
C ALA A 264 2.41 10.82 -18.73
N VAL A 265 3.72 10.75 -18.99
CA VAL A 265 4.29 10.61 -20.34
C VAL A 265 4.29 9.14 -20.79
N ASP A 266 4.56 8.22 -19.88
CA ASP A 266 4.62 6.78 -20.14
C ASP A 266 3.74 6.01 -19.12
N GLN A 267 2.44 5.95 -19.41
CA GLN A 267 1.44 5.33 -18.52
C GLN A 267 1.58 3.81 -18.43
N GLU A 268 2.21 3.18 -19.43
CA GLU A 268 2.49 1.74 -19.44
C GLU A 268 3.67 1.38 -18.53
N PHE A 269 4.49 2.36 -18.11
CA PHE A 269 5.67 2.12 -17.28
C PHE A 269 5.33 1.39 -15.97
N SER A 270 4.37 1.90 -15.19
CA SER A 270 3.89 1.19 -13.99
C SER A 270 2.60 1.80 -13.42
N PRO A 271 1.41 1.32 -13.85
CA PRO A 271 0.12 1.70 -13.25
C PRO A 271 0.08 1.52 -11.73
N ARG A 272 0.78 0.49 -11.25
CA ARG A 272 0.86 0.14 -9.82
C ARG A 272 1.62 1.19 -9.02
N LEU A 273 2.67 1.78 -9.60
CA LEU A 273 3.41 2.86 -8.95
C LEU A 273 2.53 4.09 -8.77
N LEU A 274 1.77 4.46 -9.81
CA LEU A 274 0.79 5.55 -9.74
C LEU A 274 -0.23 5.32 -8.62
N PHE A 275 -0.82 4.11 -8.57
CA PHE A 275 -1.79 3.73 -7.54
C PHE A 275 -1.24 3.97 -6.12
N HIS A 276 -0.04 3.47 -5.83
CA HIS A 276 0.55 3.61 -4.50
C HIS A 276 0.94 5.07 -4.19
N ILE A 277 1.40 5.83 -5.19
CA ILE A 277 1.73 7.26 -5.00
C ILE A 277 0.48 8.05 -4.63
N VAL A 278 -0.61 7.92 -5.41
CA VAL A 278 -1.89 8.60 -5.14
C VAL A 278 -2.42 8.19 -3.77
N ARG A 279 -2.33 6.91 -3.42
CA ARG A 279 -2.78 6.42 -2.12
C ARG A 279 -1.95 6.99 -0.96
N CYS A 280 -0.64 7.12 -1.11
CA CYS A 280 0.21 7.75 -0.10
C CYS A 280 -0.09 9.25 0.06
N TYR A 281 -0.36 9.98 -1.03
CA TYR A 281 -0.84 11.36 -0.96
C TYR A 281 -2.14 11.47 -0.15
N VAL A 282 -3.12 10.58 -0.41
CA VAL A 282 -4.38 10.56 0.33
C VAL A 282 -4.16 10.26 1.82
N LEU A 283 -3.30 9.30 2.14
CA LEU A 283 -3.00 8.97 3.54
C LEU A 283 -2.38 10.16 4.28
N LEU A 284 -1.41 10.85 3.67
CA LEU A 284 -0.76 12.05 4.23
C LEU A 284 -1.76 13.17 4.58
N CYS A 285 -2.85 13.29 3.84
CA CYS A 285 -3.87 14.31 4.08
C CYS A 285 -4.67 14.09 5.38
N SER A 286 -4.49 12.94 6.04
CA SER A 286 -5.04 12.68 7.37
C SER A 286 -4.27 13.40 8.50
N ASP A 287 -3.13 14.02 8.18
CA ASP A 287 -2.33 14.84 9.09
C ASP A 287 -2.26 16.28 8.57
N GLU A 288 -2.32 17.29 9.46
CA GLU A 288 -2.35 18.71 9.09
C GLU A 288 -1.12 19.15 8.27
N ARG A 289 0.07 18.65 8.64
CA ARG A 289 1.32 19.00 7.94
C ARG A 289 1.48 18.19 6.67
N GLY A 290 1.06 16.93 6.70
CA GLY A 290 0.95 16.11 5.50
C GLY A 290 0.06 16.77 4.45
N LEU A 291 -1.17 17.15 4.85
CA LEU A 291 -2.11 17.91 4.02
C LEU A 291 -1.47 19.18 3.46
N LYS A 292 -0.83 19.99 4.30
CA LYS A 292 -0.15 21.21 3.85
C LYS A 292 0.94 20.91 2.81
N MET A 293 1.79 19.92 3.06
CA MET A 293 2.88 19.55 2.14
C MET A 293 2.35 19.07 0.79
N VAL A 294 1.32 18.20 0.82
CA VAL A 294 0.64 17.76 -0.40
C VAL A 294 -0.01 18.95 -1.10
N SER A 295 -0.65 19.85 -0.36
CA SER A 295 -1.31 21.05 -0.88
C SER A 295 -0.38 22.05 -1.57
N GLU A 296 0.92 22.01 -1.27
CA GLU A 296 1.89 22.93 -1.87
C GLU A 296 2.62 22.29 -3.07
N ASN A 297 2.59 20.96 -3.20
CA ASN A 297 3.46 20.20 -4.11
C ASN A 297 2.72 19.10 -4.90
N LEU A 298 1.39 19.16 -5.00
CA LEU A 298 0.63 18.17 -5.76
C LEU A 298 1.00 18.26 -7.26
N PRO A 299 1.40 17.15 -7.91
CA PRO A 299 1.79 17.18 -9.31
C PRO A 299 0.59 17.47 -10.23
N LYS A 300 0.76 18.41 -11.17
CA LYS A 300 -0.28 18.78 -12.16
C LYS A 300 -0.92 17.60 -12.90
N PRO A 301 -0.17 16.56 -13.32
CA PRO A 301 -0.76 15.42 -14.04
C PRO A 301 -1.84 14.66 -13.28
N ILE A 302 -1.88 14.74 -11.94
CA ILE A 302 -2.94 14.15 -11.12
C ILE A 302 -4.28 14.90 -11.32
N THR A 303 -4.22 16.15 -11.76
CA THR A 303 -5.34 17.11 -11.73
C THR A 303 -5.82 17.59 -13.10
N ASP A 304 -5.05 17.35 -14.16
CA ASP A 304 -5.28 17.94 -15.49
C ASP A 304 -5.82 16.96 -16.54
N GLY A 305 -6.26 15.78 -16.10
CA GLY A 305 -6.78 14.72 -16.97
C GLY A 305 -5.70 13.86 -17.65
N SER A 306 -4.41 14.07 -17.34
CA SER A 306 -3.32 13.25 -17.92
C SER A 306 -3.51 11.74 -17.69
N PHE A 307 -4.20 11.34 -16.63
CA PHE A 307 -4.45 9.94 -16.27
C PHE A 307 -5.87 9.44 -16.56
N ASP A 308 -6.65 10.12 -17.42
CA ASP A 308 -8.03 9.70 -17.72
C ASP A 308 -8.05 8.30 -18.37
N ASN A 309 -7.13 8.03 -19.32
CA ASN A 309 -7.02 6.74 -20.00
C ASN A 309 -6.76 5.58 -19.03
N ILE A 310 -5.77 5.73 -18.14
CA ILE A 310 -5.43 4.71 -17.14
C ILE A 310 -6.51 4.58 -16.06
N SER A 311 -7.28 5.64 -15.80
CA SER A 311 -8.41 5.62 -14.87
C SER A 311 -9.62 4.87 -15.43
N GLU A 312 -9.83 4.92 -16.75
CA GLU A 312 -10.81 4.09 -17.45
C GLU A 312 -10.38 2.61 -17.47
N GLU A 313 -9.10 2.34 -17.72
CA GLU A 313 -8.55 0.98 -17.75
C GLU A 313 -8.51 0.33 -16.36
N PHE A 314 -8.17 1.11 -15.33
CA PHE A 314 -8.11 0.69 -13.93
C PHE A 314 -9.03 1.55 -13.06
N PRO A 315 -10.33 1.20 -12.94
CA PRO A 315 -11.31 1.97 -12.18
C PRO A 315 -10.93 2.25 -10.72
N ILE A 316 -10.09 1.40 -10.12
CA ILE A 316 -9.55 1.58 -8.76
C ILE A 316 -8.62 2.80 -8.68
N ILE A 317 -7.81 3.05 -9.72
CA ILE A 317 -6.97 4.25 -9.82
C ILE A 317 -7.87 5.46 -10.02
N GLY A 318 -8.84 5.36 -10.92
CA GLY A 318 -9.86 6.40 -11.11
C GLY A 318 -10.60 6.75 -9.82
N GLN A 319 -11.00 5.75 -9.02
CA GLN A 319 -11.61 5.96 -7.71
C GLN A 319 -10.70 6.68 -6.71
N LEU A 320 -9.38 6.46 -6.75
CA LEU A 320 -8.45 7.13 -5.85
C LEU A 320 -8.11 8.55 -6.30
N VAL A 321 -7.99 8.77 -7.61
CA VAL A 321 -7.76 10.10 -8.19
C VAL A 321 -9.03 10.96 -8.01
N ASN A 322 -10.21 10.36 -8.16
CA ASN A 322 -11.52 11.02 -8.08
C ASN A 322 -12.26 10.80 -6.73
N SER A 323 -11.61 10.21 -5.72
CA SER A 323 -12.21 9.96 -4.39
C SER A 323 -12.61 11.27 -3.72
N PRO A 324 -13.68 11.35 -2.92
CA PRO A 324 -13.99 12.56 -2.15
C PRO A 324 -12.87 13.00 -1.20
N SER A 325 -11.92 12.13 -0.79
CA SER A 325 -10.74 12.53 -0.02
C SER A 325 -9.66 13.19 -0.88
N SER A 326 -9.48 12.75 -2.13
CA SER A 326 -8.67 13.47 -3.12
C SER A 326 -9.43 14.68 -3.67
N GLU A 327 -10.75 14.66 -3.69
CA GLU A 327 -11.64 15.77 -4.06
C GLU A 327 -11.68 16.84 -2.97
N ILE A 328 -11.55 16.51 -1.68
CA ILE A 328 -11.30 17.48 -0.61
C ILE A 328 -9.95 18.14 -0.83
N VAL A 329 -8.93 17.38 -1.20
CA VAL A 329 -7.61 17.91 -1.57
C VAL A 329 -7.74 18.80 -2.82
N LEU A 330 -8.38 18.33 -3.89
CA LEU A 330 -8.63 19.05 -5.15
C LEU A 330 -9.58 20.26 -4.99
N LYS A 331 -10.55 20.24 -4.06
CA LYS A 331 -11.44 21.37 -3.70
C LYS A 331 -10.76 22.37 -2.78
N PHE A 332 -9.88 21.91 -1.89
CA PHE A 332 -8.97 22.78 -1.14
C PHE A 332 -7.99 23.49 -2.09
N PHE A 333 -7.52 22.79 -3.14
CA PHE A 333 -6.72 23.34 -4.23
C PHE A 333 -7.49 24.29 -5.16
N SER A 334 -8.74 23.98 -5.53
CA SER A 334 -9.57 24.87 -6.35
C SER A 334 -9.99 26.15 -5.60
N SER A 335 -10.07 26.08 -4.27
CA SER A 335 -10.34 27.26 -3.42
C SER A 335 -9.20 28.29 -3.40
N VAL A 336 -7.98 27.94 -3.83
CA VAL A 336 -6.81 28.86 -3.81
C VAL A 336 -6.44 29.38 -5.20
N CYS A 337 -6.91 28.76 -6.29
CA CYS A 337 -6.70 29.24 -7.65
C CYS A 337 -8.00 29.23 -8.47
N GLY A 338 -8.77 30.32 -8.39
CA GLY A 338 -9.68 30.75 -9.47
C GLY A 338 -11.12 30.24 -9.43
N GLN A 339 -12.03 31.13 -9.01
CA GLN A 339 -13.44 31.29 -9.39
C GLN A 339 -14.34 30.05 -9.63
N ARG A 340 -15.40 29.98 -8.80
CA ARG A 340 -16.76 29.46 -9.08
C ARG A 340 -16.88 28.13 -9.85
N SER A 341 -17.34 27.07 -9.17
CA SER A 341 -18.76 26.64 -9.16
C SER A 341 -18.89 25.20 -8.65
N ASP A 342 -19.79 25.02 -7.68
CA ASP A 342 -20.64 23.86 -7.37
C ASP A 342 -20.01 22.46 -7.26
N VAL A 343 -19.94 21.95 -6.02
CA VAL A 343 -20.62 20.74 -5.50
C VAL A 343 -20.03 20.47 -4.11
N GLN A 344 -20.84 20.61 -3.05
CA GLN A 344 -20.44 20.40 -1.65
C GLN A 344 -21.37 19.37 -1.00
N ASP A 345 -20.78 18.36 -0.37
CA ASP A 345 -21.31 17.66 0.80
C ASP A 345 -20.12 17.08 1.59
N LEU A 346 -20.05 16.99 2.92
CA LEU A 346 -20.68 17.66 4.05
C LEU A 346 -19.75 17.32 5.24
N GLN A 347 -18.83 18.21 5.60
CA GLN A 347 -18.17 18.23 6.91
C GLN A 347 -18.51 19.55 7.60
N GLY A 348 -18.44 19.59 8.93
CA GLY A 348 -18.97 20.67 9.76
C GLY A 348 -18.61 22.07 9.24
N VAL A 349 -19.63 22.86 8.93
CA VAL A 349 -19.50 24.21 8.39
C VAL A 349 -19.58 25.21 9.54
N PHE A 350 -18.58 26.09 9.62
CA PHE A 350 -18.59 27.21 10.55
C PHE A 350 -19.22 28.42 9.85
N LEU A 351 -20.33 28.93 10.38
CA LEU A 351 -21.03 30.10 9.85
C LEU A 351 -20.64 31.35 10.65
N GLU A 352 -20.23 32.42 9.96
CA GLU A 352 -20.11 33.75 10.55
C GLU A 352 -21.47 34.47 10.58
N LYS A 353 -21.56 35.58 11.31
CA LYS A 353 -22.81 36.36 11.42
C LYS A 353 -23.25 36.88 10.05
N ASP A 354 -24.54 36.76 9.74
CA ASP A 354 -25.16 37.14 8.46
C ASP A 354 -24.71 36.31 7.24
N GLN A 355 -24.00 35.18 7.45
CA GLN A 355 -23.70 34.21 6.38
C GLN A 355 -24.79 33.15 6.28
N TYR A 356 -25.05 32.71 5.05
CA TYR A 356 -25.95 31.61 4.76
C TYR A 356 -25.21 30.54 3.96
N PHE A 357 -25.54 29.28 4.21
CA PHE A 357 -24.94 28.13 3.53
C PHE A 357 -26.03 27.31 2.88
N VAL A 358 -25.88 27.07 1.58
CA VAL A 358 -26.79 26.25 0.79
C VAL A 358 -26.04 25.04 0.28
N PHE A 359 -26.59 23.86 0.52
CA PHE A 359 -26.06 22.62 -0.02
C PHE A 359 -27.20 21.79 -0.63
N GLY A 360 -26.82 20.93 -1.55
CA GLY A 360 -27.77 20.03 -2.22
C GLY A 360 -27.08 18.76 -2.66
N PHE A 361 -27.82 17.65 -2.60
CA PHE A 361 -27.28 16.32 -2.80
C PHE A 361 -28.17 15.50 -3.74
N ASP A 362 -27.54 14.68 -4.57
CA ASP A 362 -28.16 13.74 -5.50
C ASP A 362 -28.23 12.35 -4.85
N LEU A 363 -29.44 11.79 -4.71
CA LEU A 363 -29.66 10.56 -3.96
C LEU A 363 -29.74 9.31 -4.85
N ASN A 364 -28.77 8.40 -4.68
CA ASN A 364 -28.84 7.00 -5.13
C ASN A 364 -28.99 6.08 -3.90
N PHE A 365 -30.24 5.80 -3.50
CA PHE A 365 -30.54 5.17 -2.22
C PHE A 365 -30.19 3.68 -2.11
N TRP A 366 -29.59 3.32 -0.97
CA TRP A 366 -29.72 2.00 -0.33
C TRP A 366 -30.70 2.16 0.86
N GLU A 367 -31.50 1.14 1.21
CA GLU A 367 -32.63 1.27 2.15
C GLU A 367 -32.26 1.59 3.63
N THR A 368 -30.99 1.84 3.93
CA THR A 368 -30.47 2.02 5.30
C THR A 368 -29.56 3.23 5.48
N THR A 369 -29.44 4.13 4.50
CA THR A 369 -28.52 5.28 4.62
C THR A 369 -29.12 6.43 5.44
N PHE A 370 -28.33 6.95 6.39
CA PHE A 370 -28.64 8.10 7.23
C PHE A 370 -27.68 9.24 6.93
N TYR A 371 -28.22 10.43 6.65
CA TYR A 371 -27.45 11.65 6.47
C TYR A 371 -27.88 12.70 7.49
N ALA A 372 -26.92 13.19 8.26
CA ALA A 372 -27.12 14.29 9.19
C ALA A 372 -26.02 15.33 9.04
N CYS A 373 -26.38 16.57 9.36
CA CYS A 373 -25.48 17.69 9.32
C CYS A 373 -25.32 18.25 10.73
N HIS A 374 -24.07 18.61 11.02
CA HIS A 374 -23.66 19.19 12.28
C HIS A 374 -23.18 20.61 12.02
N ILE A 375 -23.88 21.59 12.60
CA ILE A 375 -23.58 23.02 12.38
C ILE A 375 -23.13 23.63 13.69
N LYS A 376 -22.12 24.50 13.61
CA LYS A 376 -21.66 25.29 14.74
C LYS A 376 -21.50 26.76 14.31
N TRP A 377 -22.11 27.66 15.08
CA TRP A 377 -21.92 29.10 14.92
C TRP A 377 -21.77 29.75 16.30
N MET A 378 -20.76 30.59 16.44
CA MET A 378 -20.38 31.20 17.73
C MET A 378 -20.28 30.17 18.89
N MET A 379 -21.10 30.30 19.94
CA MET A 379 -21.19 29.39 21.10
C MET A 379 -22.35 28.39 21.01
N HIS A 380 -23.02 28.28 19.85
CA HIS A 380 -24.16 27.38 19.65
C HIS A 380 -23.82 26.29 18.64
N GLU A 381 -24.28 25.08 18.94
CA GLU A 381 -23.98 23.86 18.20
C GLU A 381 -25.30 23.10 18.07
N THR A 382 -25.69 22.78 16.83
CA THR A 382 -26.93 22.09 16.53
C THR A 382 -26.69 20.94 15.57
N HIS A 383 -27.45 19.86 15.76
CA HIS A 383 -27.40 18.68 14.93
C HIS A 383 -28.78 18.42 14.36
N PHE A 384 -28.89 18.27 13.04
CA PHE A 384 -30.17 18.01 12.40
C PHE A 384 -30.04 16.96 11.29
N THR A 385 -31.11 16.19 11.14
CA THR A 385 -31.17 15.10 10.17
C THR A 385 -31.57 15.65 8.81
N VAL A 386 -30.72 15.42 7.82
CA VAL A 386 -30.93 15.86 6.43
C VAL A 386 -31.76 14.83 5.66
N PHE A 387 -31.49 13.54 5.89
CA PHE A 387 -32.23 12.45 5.27
C PHE A 387 -32.19 11.16 6.11
N ASN A 388 -33.34 10.50 6.27
CA ASN A 388 -33.46 9.18 6.90
C ASN A 388 -34.13 8.18 5.95
N GLY A 389 -33.38 7.20 5.44
CA GLY A 389 -33.80 6.26 4.38
C GLY A 389 -35.09 5.47 4.61
N ARG A 390 -35.52 5.29 5.86
CA ARG A 390 -36.80 4.61 6.17
C ARG A 390 -38.00 5.57 6.27
N GLU A 391 -37.78 6.82 6.66
CA GLU A 391 -38.84 7.78 6.98
C GLU A 391 -39.12 8.76 5.82
N ASP A 392 -38.12 9.04 4.96
CA ASP A 392 -38.15 10.13 3.97
C ASP A 392 -38.24 9.66 2.50
N LYS A 393 -38.75 8.45 2.22
CA LYS A 393 -38.76 7.80 0.88
C LYS A 393 -39.32 8.63 -0.30
N GLY A 394 -40.03 9.75 -0.06
CA GLY A 394 -40.57 10.64 -1.09
C GLY A 394 -40.15 12.11 -1.01
N LYS A 395 -39.18 12.46 -0.16
CA LYS A 395 -38.88 13.86 0.19
C LYS A 395 -38.18 14.66 -0.92
N CYS A 396 -37.43 14.01 -1.82
CA CYS A 396 -36.62 14.66 -2.87
C CYS A 396 -37.22 14.62 -4.28
N GLY A 397 -38.50 14.26 -4.41
CA GLY A 397 -39.21 14.20 -5.69
C GLY A 397 -38.59 13.27 -6.73
N ASP A 398 -39.11 13.28 -7.96
CA ASP A 398 -38.72 12.36 -9.04
C ASP A 398 -37.27 12.54 -9.53
N LYS A 399 -36.65 13.67 -9.21
CA LYS A 399 -35.26 13.99 -9.60
C LYS A 399 -34.23 13.54 -8.56
N ASN A 400 -34.66 12.98 -7.43
CA ASN A 400 -33.80 12.61 -6.30
C ASN A 400 -32.85 13.73 -5.84
N ARG A 401 -33.27 15.00 -6.03
CA ARG A 401 -32.50 16.18 -5.64
C ARG A 401 -33.21 16.96 -4.56
N CYS A 402 -32.44 17.33 -3.55
CA CYS A 402 -32.89 18.10 -2.41
C CYS A 402 -31.89 19.22 -2.12
N PHE A 403 -32.42 20.39 -1.74
CA PHE A 403 -31.65 21.57 -1.35
C PHE A 403 -32.03 21.97 0.06
N TYR A 404 -31.02 22.33 0.86
CA TYR A 404 -31.20 22.88 2.19
C TYR A 404 -30.43 24.19 2.29
N GLU A 405 -31.11 25.23 2.79
CA GLU A 405 -30.55 26.53 3.10
C GLU A 405 -30.52 26.69 4.61
N ILE A 406 -29.33 26.94 5.16
CA ILE A 406 -29.12 27.17 6.58
C ILE A 406 -28.83 28.67 6.76
N LEU A 407 -29.68 29.30 7.56
CA LEU A 407 -29.54 30.67 8.03
C LEU A 407 -29.15 30.67 9.52
N ASP A 408 -28.75 31.82 10.04
CA ASP A 408 -28.43 31.98 11.46
C ASP A 408 -29.68 31.87 12.37
N THR A 409 -30.88 31.99 11.80
CA THR A 409 -32.17 31.92 12.51
C THR A 409 -33.03 30.70 12.17
N GLU A 410 -32.82 30.06 11.02
CA GLU A 410 -33.71 29.00 10.53
C GLU A 410 -33.05 28.06 9.51
N ILE A 411 -33.66 26.90 9.28
CA ILE A 411 -33.35 25.97 8.19
C ILE A 411 -34.52 25.95 7.23
N ARG A 412 -34.22 26.09 5.95
CA ARG A 412 -35.18 25.96 4.86
C ARG A 412 -34.83 24.82 3.92
N PHE A 413 -35.85 24.29 3.26
CA PHE A 413 -35.77 23.14 2.36
C PHE A 413 -36.44 23.42 1.03
N SER A 414 -35.87 22.93 -0.06
CA SER A 414 -36.45 23.01 -1.40
C SER A 414 -36.19 21.75 -2.22
N GLN A 415 -37.15 21.36 -3.06
CA GLN A 415 -37.00 20.27 -4.03
C GLN A 415 -36.51 20.77 -5.39
N ASP A 416 -36.71 22.06 -5.70
CA ASP A 416 -36.37 22.65 -6.99
C ASP A 416 -35.23 23.68 -6.91
N GLY A 417 -34.80 24.02 -5.70
CA GLY A 417 -33.75 25.00 -5.42
C GLY A 417 -34.22 26.45 -5.50
N PHE A 418 -35.53 26.69 -5.71
CA PHE A 418 -36.13 28.02 -5.85
C PHE A 418 -37.22 28.29 -4.81
N ASN A 419 -38.05 27.29 -4.51
CA ASN A 419 -39.15 27.41 -3.57
C ASN A 419 -38.76 26.75 -2.25
N TYR A 420 -38.40 27.58 -1.27
CA TYR A 420 -37.95 27.15 0.04
C TYR A 420 -39.09 27.18 1.06
N ILE A 421 -39.22 26.11 1.85
CA ILE A 421 -40.11 26.02 3.01
C ILE A 421 -39.28 25.93 4.29
N THR A 422 -39.66 26.67 5.32
CA THR A 422 -39.00 26.60 6.63
C THR A 422 -39.29 25.25 7.29
N VAL A 423 -38.22 24.54 7.65
CA VAL A 423 -38.28 23.21 8.27
C VAL A 423 -38.07 23.30 9.77
N GLN A 424 -37.23 24.23 10.21
CA GLN A 424 -36.90 24.40 11.62
C GLN A 424 -36.47 25.84 11.89
N GLU A 425 -36.95 26.41 12.99
CA GLU A 425 -36.53 27.71 13.53
C GLU A 425 -35.95 27.48 14.92
N TRP A 426 -35.08 28.37 15.40
CA TRP A 426 -34.52 28.30 16.74
C TRP A 426 -34.48 29.64 17.46
#